data_AF-A0A1B6IPA6-F1
#
_entry.id   AF-A0A1B6IPA6-F1
#
_cell.length_a   1.000
_cell.length_b   1.000
_cell.length_c   1.000
_cell.angle_alpha   90.00
_cell.angle_beta   90.00
_cell.angle_gamma   90.00
#
_symmetry.space_group_name_H-M   'P 1'
#
loop_
_entity.id
_entity.type
_entity.pdbx_description
1 polymer ?
#
loop_
_entity_poly.entity_id
_entity_poly.type
_entity_poly.pdbx_seq_one_letter_code
_entity_poly.pdbx_strand_id
1 'polypeptide(L)'
;ENENKQLKDEIKQLQIKDEMKSLKIENQELRMELMKRDMVCKDFDKKKHHVFVLIKKNHMWEYPYYVIRAQKREIPKRLNELEIDYPEMEILLRHGDPNSINLYNQMKESLNILYNGNHFTTNMAESRLIYRISKLHDENVKLLNYDILFVNVFEDKVT
;
A
#
# COMPACT_ATOMS: atom_id res chain seq x y z
N GLU A 1 20.74 26.94 46.37
CA GLU A 1 19.45 27.46 45.82
C GLU A 1 19.28 27.24 44.31
N ASN A 2 20.34 27.36 43.50
CA ASN A 2 20.25 27.27 42.04
C ASN A 2 19.93 25.85 41.52
N GLU A 3 20.50 24.80 42.12
CA GLU A 3 20.23 23.40 41.73
C GLU A 3 18.79 22.97 42.03
N ASN A 4 18.22 23.40 43.15
CA ASN A 4 16.83 23.11 43.53
C ASN A 4 15.80 23.75 42.57
N LYS A 5 16.18 24.85 41.91
CA LYS A 5 15.36 25.50 40.88
C LYS A 5 15.44 24.73 39.56
N GLN A 6 16.64 24.32 39.15
CA GLN A 6 16.83 23.49 37.95
C GLN A 6 16.11 22.15 38.03
N LEU A 7 16.19 21.46 39.17
CA LEU A 7 15.47 20.20 39.40
C LEU A 7 13.94 20.36 39.29
N LYS A 8 13.39 21.48 39.80
CA LYS A 8 11.94 21.76 39.67
C LYS A 8 11.53 22.03 38.23
N ASP A 9 12.36 22.76 37.47
CA ASP A 9 12.09 23.05 36.07
C ASP A 9 12.16 21.77 35.22
N GLU A 10 13.09 20.87 35.51
CA GLU A 10 13.26 19.59 34.83
C GLU A 10 12.09 18.62 35.10
N ILE A 11 11.64 18.52 36.36
CA ILE A 11 10.43 17.75 36.73
C ILE A 11 9.20 18.27 35.98
N LYS A 12 9.05 19.59 35.89
CA LYS A 12 7.91 20.21 35.20
C LYS A 12 7.94 19.94 33.69
N GLN A 13 9.12 19.94 33.06
CA GLN A 13 9.25 19.57 31.65
C GLN A 13 8.92 18.11 31.38
N LEU A 14 9.31 17.20 32.27
CA LEU A 14 8.98 15.78 32.16
C LEU A 14 7.47 15.54 32.27
N GLN A 15 6.79 16.21 33.19
CA GLN A 15 5.33 16.13 33.35
C GLN A 15 4.59 16.60 32.09
N ILE A 16 4.99 17.75 31.52
CA ILE A 16 4.42 18.27 30.28
C ILE A 16 4.64 17.28 29.11
N LYS A 17 5.81 16.64 29.06
CA LYS A 17 6.15 15.69 28.00
C LYS A 17 5.30 14.42 28.09
N ASP A 18 5.01 13.94 29.30
CA ASP A 18 4.13 12.79 29.51
C ASP A 18 2.67 13.12 29.17
N GLU A 19 2.15 14.28 29.56
CA GLU A 19 0.81 14.75 29.16
C GLU A 19 0.67 14.90 27.63
N MET A 20 1.69 15.44 26.97
CA MET A 20 1.71 15.53 25.50
C MET A 20 1.69 14.15 24.84
N LYS A 21 2.29 13.16 25.48
CA LYS A 21 2.34 11.80 24.96
C LYS A 21 0.99 11.09 25.13
N SER A 22 0.33 11.24 26.28
CA SER A 22 -1.01 10.69 26.51
C SER A 22 -2.04 11.31 25.56
N LEU A 23 -2.03 12.64 25.40
CA LEU A 23 -2.93 13.35 24.49
C LEU A 23 -2.75 12.94 23.01
N LYS A 24 -1.52 12.60 22.61
CA LYS A 24 -1.25 12.07 21.26
C LYS A 24 -1.86 10.69 21.06
N ILE A 25 -1.76 9.82 22.06
CA ILE A 25 -2.33 8.47 22.01
C ILE A 25 -3.85 8.57 21.91
N GLU A 26 -4.47 9.37 22.79
CA GLU A 26 -5.93 9.56 22.81
C GLU A 26 -6.46 10.15 21.50
N ASN A 27 -5.77 11.15 20.92
CA ASN A 27 -6.13 11.69 19.60
C ASN A 27 -6.03 10.65 18.48
N GLN A 28 -5.06 9.74 18.57
CA GLN A 28 -4.88 8.69 17.59
C GLN A 28 -6.00 7.64 17.70
N GLU A 29 -6.39 7.27 18.92
CA GLU A 29 -7.52 6.38 19.20
C GLU A 29 -8.84 6.98 18.71
N LEU A 30 -9.10 8.27 19.00
CA LEU A 30 -10.31 8.96 18.54
C LEU A 30 -10.41 9.00 17.01
N ARG A 31 -9.28 9.24 16.32
CA ARG A 31 -9.21 9.22 14.86
C ARG A 31 -9.55 7.85 14.30
N MET A 32 -9.01 6.79 14.91
CA MET A 32 -9.31 5.41 14.52
C MET A 32 -10.79 5.08 14.72
N GLU A 33 -11.40 5.53 15.83
CA GLU A 33 -12.82 5.29 16.11
C GLU A 33 -13.74 6.04 15.14
N LEU A 34 -13.41 7.28 14.80
CA LEU A 34 -14.14 8.04 13.77
C LEU A 34 -14.05 7.37 12.39
N MET A 35 -12.87 6.87 12.02
CA MET A 35 -12.68 6.13 10.76
C MET A 35 -13.51 4.83 10.72
N LYS A 36 -13.65 4.12 11.85
CA LYS A 36 -14.47 2.90 11.93
C LYS A 36 -15.95 3.17 11.63
N ARG A 37 -16.51 4.28 12.10
CA ARG A 37 -17.93 4.62 11.89
C ARG A 37 -18.26 4.95 10.43
N ASP A 38 -17.27 5.42 9.66
CA ASP A 38 -17.42 5.73 8.23
C ASP A 38 -17.16 4.51 7.32
N MET A 39 -16.74 3.36 7.87
CA MET A 39 -16.55 2.12 7.10
C MET A 39 -17.90 1.44 6.81
N VAL A 40 -18.71 2.05 5.94
CA VAL A 40 -19.79 1.33 5.26
C VAL A 40 -19.15 0.25 4.39
N CYS A 41 -19.40 -1.02 4.70
CA CYS A 41 -18.99 -2.14 3.86
C CYS A 41 -19.56 -1.96 2.45
N LYS A 42 -18.75 -1.45 1.52
CA LYS A 42 -19.10 -1.46 0.09
C LYS A 42 -19.32 -2.90 -0.32
N ASP A 43 -20.49 -3.18 -0.89
CA ASP A 43 -20.84 -4.49 -1.46
C ASP A 43 -19.64 -5.09 -2.21
N PHE A 44 -19.25 -6.31 -1.80
CA PHE A 44 -18.03 -7.00 -2.22
C PHE A 44 -18.18 -7.56 -3.65
N ASP A 45 -18.35 -6.67 -4.63
CA ASP A 45 -18.45 -7.04 -6.04
C ASP A 45 -17.06 -7.39 -6.60
N LYS A 46 -16.82 -8.70 -6.78
CA LYS A 46 -15.62 -9.30 -7.39
C LYS A 46 -15.17 -8.63 -8.70
N LYS A 47 -16.07 -7.98 -9.45
CA LYS A 47 -15.76 -7.26 -10.69
C LYS A 47 -15.16 -5.88 -10.47
N LYS A 48 -15.44 -5.25 -9.33
CA LYS A 48 -14.88 -3.95 -8.91
C LYS A 48 -13.51 -4.08 -8.23
N HIS A 49 -13.06 -5.31 -7.94
CA HIS A 49 -11.73 -5.52 -7.40
C HIS A 49 -10.66 -5.04 -8.37
N HIS A 50 -9.69 -4.33 -7.82
CA HIS A 50 -8.54 -3.90 -8.56
C HIS A 50 -7.59 -5.07 -8.81
N VAL A 51 -6.87 -4.99 -9.92
CA VAL A 51 -5.89 -5.97 -10.36
C VAL A 51 -4.63 -5.21 -10.73
N PHE A 52 -3.50 -5.77 -10.29
CA PHE A 52 -2.18 -5.34 -10.67
C PHE A 52 -1.64 -6.30 -11.74
N VAL A 53 -1.21 -5.76 -12.88
CA VAL A 53 -0.57 -6.55 -13.95
C VAL A 53 0.77 -5.92 -14.29
N LEU A 54 1.83 -6.71 -14.19
CA LEU A 54 3.17 -6.34 -14.67
C LEU A 54 3.36 -6.90 -16.07
N ILE A 55 3.80 -6.03 -16.98
CA ILE A 55 3.98 -6.34 -18.39
C ILE A 55 5.39 -5.94 -18.79
N LYS A 56 6.03 -6.80 -19.58
CA LYS A 56 7.25 -6.53 -20.32
C LYS A 56 6.87 -6.22 -21.77
N LYS A 57 7.28 -5.05 -22.25
CA LYS A 57 7.03 -4.61 -23.61
C LYS A 57 8.11 -5.16 -24.54
N ASN A 58 7.73 -5.54 -25.75
CA ASN A 58 8.71 -5.84 -26.78
C ASN A 58 9.36 -4.54 -27.31
N HIS A 59 10.64 -4.64 -27.66
CA HIS A 59 11.43 -3.59 -28.34
C HIS A 59 11.46 -2.18 -27.73
N MET A 60 11.16 -2.00 -26.43
CA MET A 60 11.29 -0.70 -25.76
C MET A 60 12.43 -0.70 -24.73
N TRP A 61 13.49 0.06 -25.00
CA TRP A 61 14.68 0.06 -24.14
C TRP A 61 14.61 1.07 -22.99
N GLU A 62 13.99 2.22 -23.22
CA GLU A 62 13.93 3.30 -22.23
C GLU A 62 13.02 2.94 -21.04
N TYR A 63 11.86 2.36 -21.34
CA TYR A 63 10.90 1.85 -20.36
C TYR A 63 10.42 0.47 -20.79
N PRO A 64 11.16 -0.61 -20.48
CA PRO A 64 10.81 -1.96 -20.91
C PRO A 64 9.58 -2.51 -20.18
N TYR A 65 9.20 -1.93 -19.05
CA TYR A 65 8.10 -2.43 -18.23
C TYR A 65 6.90 -1.47 -18.21
N TYR A 66 5.72 -2.06 -18.02
CA TYR A 66 4.45 -1.36 -17.88
C TYR A 66 3.59 -1.99 -16.79
N VAL A 67 2.85 -1.17 -16.06
CA VAL A 67 1.91 -1.65 -15.02
C VAL A 67 0.49 -1.22 -15.33
N ILE A 68 -0.44 -2.18 -15.32
CA ILE A 68 -1.87 -1.91 -15.30
C ILE A 68 -2.38 -2.00 -13.85
N ARG A 69 -3.10 -0.97 -13.42
CA ARG A 69 -3.76 -0.85 -12.11
C ARG A 69 -5.21 -0.46 -12.34
N ALA A 70 -6.08 -1.44 -12.51
CA ALA A 70 -7.46 -1.17 -12.88
C ALA A 70 -8.40 -2.21 -12.29
N GLN A 71 -9.70 -1.92 -12.30
CA GLN A 71 -10.72 -2.89 -11.93
C GLN A 71 -10.65 -4.09 -12.88
N LYS A 72 -10.94 -5.28 -12.37
CA LYS A 72 -10.86 -6.55 -13.11
C LYS A 72 -11.59 -6.49 -14.46
N ARG A 73 -12.73 -5.79 -14.51
CA ARG A 73 -13.52 -5.62 -15.74
C ARG A 73 -12.82 -4.79 -16.83
N GLU A 74 -11.92 -3.89 -16.46
CA GLU A 74 -11.21 -3.00 -17.38
C GLU A 74 -9.92 -3.64 -17.92
N ILE A 75 -9.42 -4.70 -17.27
CA ILE A 75 -8.16 -5.34 -17.64
C ILE A 75 -8.14 -5.83 -19.10
N PRO A 76 -9.17 -6.54 -19.62
CA PRO A 76 -9.15 -6.98 -21.02
C PRO A 76 -9.03 -5.83 -22.00
N LYS A 77 -9.80 -4.74 -21.78
CA LYS A 77 -9.72 -3.54 -22.62
C LYS A 77 -8.32 -2.93 -22.60
N ARG A 78 -7.71 -2.79 -21.42
CA ARG A 78 -6.37 -2.19 -21.28
C ARG A 78 -5.26 -3.05 -21.87
N LEU A 79 -5.40 -4.38 -21.81
CA LEU A 79 -4.47 -5.30 -22.48
C LEU A 79 -4.59 -5.17 -23.99
N ASN A 80 -5.82 -5.19 -24.54
CA ASN A 80 -6.03 -5.03 -25.98
C ASN A 80 -5.48 -3.68 -26.49
N GLU A 81 -5.70 -2.59 -25.76
CA GLU A 81 -5.13 -1.28 -26.10
C GLU A 81 -3.59 -1.32 -26.12
N LEU A 82 -2.97 -2.04 -25.18
CA LEU A 82 -1.51 -2.16 -25.10
C LEU A 82 -0.93 -3.11 -26.16
N GLU A 83 -1.65 -4.16 -26.55
CA GLU A 83 -1.26 -5.10 -27.61
C GLU A 83 -1.20 -4.45 -28.99
N ILE A 84 -1.98 -3.38 -29.22
CA ILE A 84 -1.89 -2.59 -30.46
C ILE A 84 -0.50 -1.96 -30.59
N ASP A 85 0.03 -1.43 -29.49
CA ASP A 85 1.33 -0.75 -29.47
C ASP A 85 2.49 -1.73 -29.27
N TYR A 86 2.26 -2.84 -28.56
CA TYR A 86 3.27 -3.84 -28.19
C TYR A 86 2.74 -5.27 -28.42
N PRO A 87 2.66 -5.73 -29.69
CA PRO A 87 2.00 -7.00 -30.03
C PRO A 87 2.64 -8.25 -29.43
N GLU A 88 3.92 -8.18 -29.06
CA GLU A 88 4.68 -9.29 -28.48
C GLU A 88 4.99 -9.04 -27.00
N MET A 89 4.19 -8.21 -26.33
CA MET A 89 4.33 -7.98 -24.91
C MET A 89 4.09 -9.27 -24.11
N GLU A 90 4.77 -9.38 -22.97
CA GLU A 90 4.69 -10.53 -22.08
C GLU A 90 4.10 -10.09 -20.73
N ILE A 91 3.09 -10.82 -20.24
CA ILE A 91 2.57 -10.63 -18.89
C ILE A 91 3.46 -11.40 -17.91
N LEU A 92 4.24 -10.68 -17.12
CA LEU A 92 5.18 -11.27 -16.16
C LEU A 92 4.51 -11.63 -14.82
N LEU A 93 3.51 -10.85 -14.42
CA LEU A 93 2.85 -11.02 -13.12
C LEU A 93 1.42 -10.53 -13.18
N ARG A 94 0.52 -11.23 -12.50
CA ARG A 94 -0.86 -10.81 -12.31
C ARG A 94 -1.32 -11.10 -10.89
N HIS A 95 -1.53 -10.04 -10.13
CA HIS A 95 -2.01 -10.12 -8.75
C HIS A 95 -3.41 -9.54 -8.63
N GLY A 96 -4.32 -10.33 -8.07
CA GLY A 96 -5.57 -9.80 -7.53
C GLY A 96 -5.25 -9.10 -6.22
N ASP A 97 -5.44 -7.79 -6.16
CA ASP A 97 -5.10 -7.00 -4.99
C ASP A 97 -6.33 -6.19 -4.55
N PRO A 98 -6.73 -6.26 -3.27
CA PRO A 98 -7.70 -5.30 -2.72
C PRO A 98 -7.28 -3.83 -2.93
N ASN A 99 -5.99 -3.51 -3.11
CA ASN A 99 -5.52 -2.17 -3.48
C ASN A 99 -4.28 -2.18 -4.40
N SER A 100 -4.49 -2.39 -5.71
CA SER A 100 -3.41 -2.32 -6.73
C SER A 100 -2.68 -0.98 -6.81
N ILE A 101 -3.29 0.11 -6.30
CA ILE A 101 -2.67 1.44 -6.26
C ILE A 101 -1.58 1.46 -5.16
N ASN A 102 -1.88 0.87 -4.00
CA ASN A 102 -0.95 0.78 -2.89
C ASN A 102 0.30 -0.02 -3.26
N LEU A 103 0.13 -1.21 -3.86
CA LEU A 103 1.24 -2.04 -4.31
C LEU A 103 2.19 -1.28 -5.26
N TYR A 104 1.65 -0.48 -6.18
CA TYR A 104 2.47 0.32 -7.09
C TYR A 104 3.19 1.47 -6.40
N ASN A 105 2.56 2.11 -5.41
CA ASN A 105 3.22 3.16 -4.63
C ASN A 105 4.39 2.59 -3.83
N GLN A 106 4.19 1.48 -3.14
CA GLN A 106 5.27 0.77 -2.45
C GLN A 106 6.37 0.33 -3.42
N MET A 107 6.01 -0.17 -4.61
CA MET A 107 6.99 -0.54 -5.64
C MET A 107 7.89 0.64 -6.01
N LYS A 108 7.32 1.83 -6.23
CA LYS A 108 8.09 3.05 -6.52
C LYS A 108 9.03 3.43 -5.37
N GLU A 109 8.55 3.35 -4.14
CA GLU A 109 9.31 3.75 -2.95
C GLU A 109 10.43 2.78 -2.60
N SER A 110 10.20 1.47 -2.78
CA SER A 110 11.06 0.43 -2.21
C SER A 110 11.96 -0.28 -3.22
N LEU A 111 11.68 -0.17 -4.53
CA LEU A 111 12.46 -0.87 -5.58
C LEU A 111 13.36 0.03 -6.40
N ASN A 112 13.45 1.33 -6.09
CA ASN A 112 14.30 2.31 -6.78
C ASN A 112 14.18 2.22 -8.31
N ILE A 113 12.95 2.37 -8.81
CA ILE A 113 12.63 2.33 -10.23
C ILE A 113 12.56 3.75 -10.80
N LEU A 114 12.92 3.91 -12.06
CA LEU A 114 12.63 5.14 -12.81
C LEU A 114 11.30 4.96 -13.53
N TYR A 115 10.34 5.86 -13.30
CA TYR A 115 8.98 5.71 -13.81
C TYR A 115 8.49 6.96 -14.55
N ASN A 116 7.64 6.74 -15.55
CA ASN A 116 6.87 7.76 -16.25
C ASN A 116 5.42 7.27 -16.42
N GLY A 117 4.52 7.78 -15.57
CA GLY A 117 3.14 7.29 -15.52
C GLY A 117 3.07 5.82 -15.11
N ASN A 118 2.64 4.97 -16.04
CA ASN A 118 2.56 3.51 -15.86
C ASN A 118 3.79 2.77 -16.44
N HIS A 119 4.66 3.48 -17.15
CA HIS A 119 5.90 2.96 -17.70
C HIS A 119 6.99 3.02 -16.64
N PHE A 120 7.87 2.04 -16.60
CA PHE A 120 9.05 2.10 -15.73
C PHE A 120 10.23 1.29 -16.26
N THR A 121 11.40 1.58 -15.72
CA THR A 121 12.65 0.88 -15.94
C THR A 121 13.39 0.68 -14.61
N THR A 122 14.27 -0.32 -14.58
CA THR A 122 15.05 -0.67 -13.41
C THR A 122 16.34 -1.37 -13.83
N ASN A 123 17.40 -1.21 -13.02
CA ASN A 123 18.64 -1.96 -13.18
C ASN A 123 18.56 -3.37 -12.57
N MET A 124 17.42 -3.72 -11.97
CA MET A 124 17.20 -5.01 -11.34
C MET A 124 16.96 -6.09 -12.41
N ALA A 125 17.54 -7.28 -12.20
CA ALA A 125 17.22 -8.44 -13.04
C ALA A 125 15.71 -8.76 -12.96
N GLU A 126 15.11 -9.15 -14.09
CA GLU A 126 13.67 -9.40 -14.20
C GLU A 126 13.14 -10.41 -13.16
N SER A 127 13.86 -11.52 -12.96
CA SER A 127 13.52 -12.52 -11.94
C SER A 127 13.49 -11.93 -10.53
N ARG A 128 14.42 -11.01 -10.23
CA ARG A 128 14.49 -10.33 -8.94
C ARG A 128 13.38 -9.29 -8.80
N LEU A 129 13.04 -8.58 -9.88
CA LEU A 129 11.91 -7.64 -9.92
C LEU A 129 10.59 -8.37 -9.62
N ILE A 130 10.30 -9.46 -10.34
CA ILE A 130 9.10 -10.30 -10.13
C ILE A 130 9.03 -10.80 -8.69
N TYR A 131 10.13 -11.32 -8.15
CA TYR A 131 10.21 -11.78 -6.76
C TYR A 131 9.91 -10.67 -5.77
N ARG A 132 10.51 -9.49 -5.95
CA ARG A 132 10.33 -8.36 -5.02
C ARG A 132 8.91 -7.81 -5.03
N ILE A 133 8.29 -7.69 -6.21
CA ILE A 133 6.90 -7.25 -6.32
C ILE A 133 5.96 -8.27 -5.68
N SER A 134 6.19 -9.57 -5.90
CA SER A 134 5.38 -10.62 -5.28
C SER A 134 5.49 -10.61 -3.76
N LYS A 135 6.70 -10.38 -3.23
CA LYS A 135 6.90 -10.23 -1.79
C LYS A 135 6.13 -9.04 -1.19
N LEU A 136 6.12 -7.89 -1.87
CA LEU A 136 5.34 -6.72 -1.44
C LEU A 136 3.84 -7.02 -1.44
N HIS A 137 3.35 -7.75 -2.44
CA HIS A 137 1.95 -8.16 -2.51
C HIS A 137 1.59 -9.10 -1.36
N ASP A 138 2.41 -10.10 -1.05
CA ASP A 138 2.18 -11.03 0.07
C ASP A 138 2.14 -10.30 1.42
N GLU A 139 3.02 -9.30 1.62
CA GLU A 139 3.04 -8.47 2.82
C GLU A 139 1.73 -7.67 2.96
N ASN A 140 1.22 -7.09 1.86
CA ASN A 140 -0.07 -6.37 1.86
C ASN A 140 -1.26 -7.30 2.17
N VAL A 141 -1.28 -8.50 1.58
CA VAL A 141 -2.35 -9.48 1.84
C VAL A 141 -2.33 -9.92 3.30
N LYS A 142 -1.14 -10.14 3.89
CA LYS A 142 -1.01 -10.48 5.31
C LYS A 142 -1.56 -9.37 6.21
N LEU A 143 -1.18 -8.12 5.98
CA LEU A 143 -1.65 -6.97 6.77
C LEU A 143 -3.18 -6.87 6.77
N LEU A 144 -3.81 -7.02 5.60
CA LEU A 144 -5.26 -6.98 5.50
C LEU A 144 -5.95 -8.14 6.23
N ASN A 145 -5.38 -9.34 6.19
CA ASN A 145 -5.91 -10.46 6.95
C ASN A 145 -5.78 -10.24 8.47
N TYR A 146 -4.69 -9.62 8.93
CA TYR A 146 -4.55 -9.23 10.34
C TYR A 146 -5.57 -8.15 10.73
N ASP A 147 -5.79 -7.14 9.89
CA ASP A 147 -6.77 -6.08 10.16
C ASP A 147 -8.20 -6.65 10.23
N ILE A 148 -8.57 -7.58 9.34
CA ILE A 148 -9.88 -8.26 9.36
C ILE A 148 -10.03 -9.11 10.64
N LEU A 149 -8.99 -9.86 11.02
CA LEU A 149 -9.02 -10.65 12.25
C LEU A 149 -9.12 -9.76 13.50
N PHE A 150 -8.45 -8.61 13.52
CA PHE A 150 -8.60 -7.63 14.60
C PHE A 150 -10.01 -7.04 14.64
N VAL A 151 -10.62 -6.70 13.50
CA VAL A 151 -12.01 -6.21 13.48
C VAL A 151 -12.99 -7.26 14.03
N ASN A 152 -12.87 -8.51 13.60
CA ASN A 152 -13.77 -9.59 14.06
C ASN A 152 -13.60 -9.94 15.55
N VAL A 153 -12.37 -9.94 16.07
CA VAL A 153 -12.10 -10.23 17.50
C VAL A 153 -12.65 -9.14 18.44
N PHE A 154 -12.84 -7.92 17.95
CA PHE A 154 -13.43 -6.82 18.73
C PHE A 154 -14.96 -6.80 18.68
N GLU A 155 -15.60 -7.30 17.61
CA GLU A 155 -17.07 -7.41 17.55
C GLU A 155 -17.61 -8.51 18.48
N ASP A 156 -16.88 -9.61 18.68
CA ASP A 156 -17.29 -10.71 19.58
C ASP A 156 -17.19 -10.38 21.09
N LYS A 157 -16.70 -9.20 21.46
CA LYS A 157 -16.57 -8.76 22.87
C LYS A 157 -17.58 -7.71 23.31
N VAL A 158 -18.55 -7.38 22.47
CA VAL A 158 -19.70 -6.53 22.83
C VAL A 158 -20.98 -7.34 22.71
N THR A 159 -21.19 -8.25 23.67
CA THR A 159 -22.51 -8.82 24.01
C THR A 159 -22.74 -8.68 25.50
#